data_AF-A0A0Q7C1B4-F1
#
_entry.id   AF-A0A0Q7C1B4-F1
#
_cell.length_a   1.000
_cell.length_b   1.000
_cell.length_c   1.000
_cell.angle_alpha   90.00
_cell.angle_beta   90.00
_cell.angle_gamma   90.00
#
_symmetry.space_group_name_H-M   'P 1'
#
loop_
_entity.id
_entity.type
_entity.pdbx_description
1 polymer ?
#
loop_
_entity_poly.entity_id
_entity_poly.type
_entity_poly.pdbx_seq_one_letter_code
_entity_poly.pdbx_strand_id
1 'polypeptide(L)'
;MVRVAAVQFAVSEDVEDNLATCLRMIDRAAGEGARVVVLPEFCNHVSWYDGREHARRMAQTLDGPFVTALAAKAREHAIHLMANCTLAREDGRTTGSNILFSPEGEILVVTDKQVLMGSERDHLDPAVAPSPVVDVEFGRVGLYSCMDGVINETPRMLAVGGAQVLLNSLNSFALDEASLHVPVRAVENRVWVVAANKVGPLVPARSIETVAERVGVPVEMLHGAGESQIVAPDGTVVALAPRTGEAVVVADIDVARADDKSRPDGTDVMGARRPELYGPILQAPRGRQREAGADELVAAVVSPADGDDVRALLADALGTGAGLVVLPELADLEPAAIVAALTGTSAYVATSLAEGAAHVGLVLSADGVVLRQTQLHASAQHPWATERGDGLAVVDLPWGRLALVVGDDALYPETFRLASLQDVDVVAVPFTTQAGADLDPLLLERAAENRLNVAVASRQGAYGGGALFSLSTDFTLWAPDRAPFSGIISRPDPVLATGAVEVATLRPACAVNRFVSKGTDLVDGRPWDLAGVLAEAQGVGASG
;
A
#
# COMPACT_ATOMS: atom_id res chain seq x y z
N MET A 1 15.97 4.44 -21.65
CA MET A 1 14.87 5.41 -21.65
C MET A 1 13.71 4.88 -22.48
N VAL A 2 12.48 4.91 -21.95
CA VAL A 2 11.24 4.62 -22.68
C VAL A 2 10.19 5.66 -22.29
N ARG A 3 9.38 6.13 -23.24
CA ARG A 3 8.29 7.06 -22.95
C ARG A 3 7.02 6.29 -22.61
N VAL A 4 6.44 6.54 -21.45
CA VAL A 4 5.23 5.86 -20.96
C VAL A 4 4.09 6.85 -20.79
N ALA A 5 2.85 6.38 -20.91
CA ALA A 5 1.64 7.17 -20.74
C ALA A 5 0.67 6.51 -19.76
N ALA A 6 0.15 7.31 -18.84
CA ALA A 6 -1.06 7.00 -18.08
C ALA A 6 -2.23 7.78 -18.68
N VAL A 7 -3.30 7.06 -19.02
CA VAL A 7 -4.45 7.61 -19.74
C VAL A 7 -5.65 7.70 -18.81
N GLN A 8 -6.41 8.79 -18.90
CA GLN A 8 -7.52 9.11 -18.01
C GLN A 8 -8.76 9.48 -18.82
N PHE A 9 -9.86 8.76 -18.61
CA PHE A 9 -11.17 9.07 -19.21
C PHE A 9 -12.31 8.46 -18.40
N ALA A 10 -13.54 8.86 -18.73
CA ALA A 10 -14.77 8.31 -18.17
C ALA A 10 -15.26 7.11 -18.99
N VAL A 11 -15.90 6.16 -18.33
CA VAL A 11 -16.46 4.95 -18.96
C VAL A 11 -17.97 4.93 -18.70
N SER A 12 -18.74 4.65 -19.74
CA SER A 12 -20.20 4.56 -19.70
C SER A 12 -20.68 3.10 -19.68
N GLU A 13 -21.98 2.90 -19.85
CA GLU A 13 -22.58 1.57 -20.04
C GLU A 13 -22.60 1.12 -21.50
N ASP A 14 -22.24 2.00 -22.44
CA ASP A 14 -22.21 1.69 -23.87
C ASP A 14 -20.80 1.22 -24.27
N VAL A 15 -20.69 -0.07 -24.60
CA VAL A 15 -19.42 -0.72 -24.96
C VAL A 15 -18.84 -0.13 -26.25
N GLU A 16 -19.67 0.29 -27.22
CA GLU A 16 -19.21 0.85 -28.48
C GLU A 16 -18.63 2.25 -28.29
N ASP A 17 -19.30 3.11 -27.51
CA ASP A 17 -18.81 4.44 -27.14
C ASP A 17 -17.51 4.36 -26.32
N ASN A 18 -17.45 3.39 -25.40
CA ASN A 18 -16.26 3.11 -24.60
C ASN A 18 -15.09 2.67 -25.47
N LEU A 19 -15.34 1.81 -26.47
CA LEU A 19 -14.31 1.40 -27.43
C LEU A 19 -13.82 2.61 -28.22
N ALA A 20 -14.72 3.41 -28.79
CA ALA A 20 -14.36 4.61 -29.53
C ALA A 20 -13.50 5.57 -28.69
N THR A 21 -13.82 5.71 -27.41
CA THR A 21 -13.03 6.49 -26.44
C THR A 21 -11.64 5.90 -26.22
N CYS A 22 -11.54 4.58 -25.99
CA CYS A 22 -10.26 3.89 -25.85
C CYS A 22 -9.37 4.13 -27.07
N LEU A 23 -9.88 3.90 -28.28
CA LEU A 23 -9.11 4.05 -29.53
C LEU A 23 -8.61 5.50 -29.71
N ARG A 24 -9.48 6.49 -29.48
CA ARG A 24 -9.12 7.92 -29.56
C ARG A 24 -8.05 8.31 -28.53
N MET A 25 -8.16 7.79 -27.30
CA MET A 25 -7.21 8.12 -26.24
C MET A 25 -5.87 7.41 -26.42
N ILE A 26 -5.86 6.20 -27.00
CA ILE A 26 -4.64 5.53 -27.46
C ILE A 26 -3.96 6.36 -28.56
N ASP A 27 -4.71 6.84 -29.56
CA ASP A 27 -4.18 7.70 -30.62
C ASP A 27 -3.51 8.96 -30.05
N ARG A 28 -4.15 9.58 -29.05
CA ARG A 28 -3.59 10.74 -28.36
C ARG A 28 -2.29 10.40 -27.63
N ALA A 29 -2.25 9.29 -26.88
CA ALA A 29 -1.04 8.86 -26.17
C ALA A 29 0.12 8.50 -27.10
N ALA A 30 -0.17 7.79 -28.19
CA ALA A 30 0.81 7.50 -29.24
C ALA A 30 1.30 8.78 -29.93
N GLY A 31 0.40 9.75 -30.18
CA GLY A 31 0.74 11.08 -30.71
C GLY A 31 1.67 11.89 -29.80
N GLU A 32 1.65 11.63 -28.49
CA GLU A 32 2.62 12.18 -27.52
C GLU A 32 3.93 11.37 -27.43
N GLY A 33 4.11 10.39 -28.33
CA GLY A 33 5.32 9.57 -28.46
C GLY A 33 5.44 8.42 -27.47
N ALA A 34 4.37 8.08 -26.74
CA ALA A 34 4.39 6.99 -25.79
C ALA A 34 4.60 5.64 -26.48
N ARG A 35 5.46 4.80 -25.89
CA ARG A 35 5.72 3.41 -26.33
C ARG A 35 5.11 2.37 -25.39
N VAL A 36 4.64 2.82 -24.23
CA VAL A 36 3.83 2.05 -23.27
C VAL A 36 2.64 2.89 -22.88
N VAL A 37 1.44 2.35 -23.00
CA VAL A 37 0.19 3.06 -22.71
C VAL A 37 -0.64 2.22 -21.74
N VAL A 38 -1.07 2.82 -20.64
CA VAL A 38 -1.94 2.18 -19.63
C VAL A 38 -3.31 2.85 -19.66
N LEU A 39 -4.37 2.06 -19.87
CA LEU A 39 -5.75 2.52 -19.80
C LEU A 39 -6.36 2.31 -18.40
N PRO A 40 -7.40 3.06 -18.02
CA PRO A 40 -8.13 2.83 -16.78
C PRO A 40 -8.80 1.46 -16.70
N GLU A 41 -9.13 1.03 -15.48
CA GLU A 41 -9.69 -0.28 -15.20
C GLU A 41 -11.13 -0.44 -15.74
N PHE A 42 -11.55 -1.63 -16.18
CA PHE A 42 -12.87 -1.83 -16.80
C PHE A 42 -13.17 -0.80 -17.90
N CYS A 43 -12.26 -0.67 -18.88
CA CYS A 43 -12.41 0.32 -19.95
C CYS A 43 -13.55 -0.01 -20.93
N ASN A 44 -14.11 -1.23 -20.88
CA ASN A 44 -15.20 -1.68 -21.74
C ASN A 44 -16.60 -1.30 -21.23
N HIS A 45 -16.81 -1.22 -19.91
CA HIS A 45 -18.12 -0.99 -19.29
C HIS A 45 -17.93 -0.54 -17.83
N VAL A 46 -18.82 0.29 -17.31
CA VAL A 46 -18.83 0.63 -15.88
C VAL A 46 -18.91 -0.66 -15.01
N SER A 47 -18.13 -0.76 -13.94
CA SER A 47 -18.08 -1.97 -13.11
C SER A 47 -19.29 -2.06 -12.16
N TRP A 48 -20.49 -2.03 -12.72
CA TRP A 48 -21.76 -2.06 -12.03
C TRP A 48 -22.74 -2.92 -12.84
N TYR A 49 -23.24 -3.98 -12.22
CA TYR A 49 -24.07 -4.97 -12.90
C TYR A 49 -25.35 -5.24 -12.11
N ASP A 50 -26.40 -5.64 -12.82
CA ASP A 50 -27.66 -6.08 -12.18
C ASP A 50 -27.56 -7.50 -11.62
N GLY A 51 -26.54 -8.25 -12.04
CA GLY A 51 -26.29 -9.64 -11.67
C GLY A 51 -25.20 -10.27 -12.54
N ARG A 52 -24.80 -11.50 -12.18
CA ARG A 52 -23.76 -12.26 -12.88
C ARG A 52 -24.05 -12.47 -14.37
N GLU A 53 -25.32 -12.65 -14.75
CA GLU A 53 -25.70 -12.75 -16.16
C GLU A 53 -25.49 -11.43 -16.92
N HIS A 54 -25.77 -10.29 -16.28
CA HIS A 54 -25.51 -8.98 -16.88
C HIS A 54 -24.00 -8.76 -17.02
N ALA A 55 -23.22 -9.04 -15.97
CA ALA A 55 -21.76 -8.99 -16.04
C ALA A 55 -21.21 -9.84 -17.19
N ARG A 56 -21.70 -11.08 -17.34
CA ARG A 56 -21.29 -11.97 -18.43
C ARG A 56 -21.68 -11.46 -19.83
N ARG A 57 -22.83 -10.77 -19.98
CA ARG A 57 -23.23 -10.17 -21.27
C ARG A 57 -22.36 -8.97 -21.65
N MET A 58 -21.92 -8.17 -20.67
CA MET A 58 -21.05 -7.01 -20.91
C MET A 58 -19.57 -7.40 -21.01
N ALA A 59 -19.23 -8.61 -20.60
CA ALA A 59 -17.88 -9.13 -20.67
C ALA A 59 -17.44 -9.36 -22.13
N GLN A 60 -16.17 -9.07 -22.37
CA GLN A 60 -15.51 -9.26 -23.67
C GLN A 60 -14.89 -10.66 -23.75
N THR A 61 -14.62 -11.14 -24.96
CA THR A 61 -13.77 -12.31 -25.20
C THR A 61 -12.43 -11.85 -25.79
N LEU A 62 -11.38 -12.66 -25.63
CA LEU A 62 -10.03 -12.30 -26.10
C LEU A 62 -9.93 -12.19 -27.63
N ASP A 63 -10.81 -12.88 -28.35
CA ASP A 63 -10.97 -12.83 -29.81
C ASP A 63 -12.12 -11.91 -30.26
N GLY A 64 -12.77 -11.24 -29.31
CA GLY A 64 -13.92 -10.38 -29.54
C GLY A 64 -13.55 -9.06 -30.23
N PRO A 65 -14.55 -8.31 -30.73
CA PRO A 65 -14.31 -7.08 -31.49
C PRO A 65 -13.60 -5.99 -30.68
N PHE A 66 -13.93 -5.86 -29.38
CA PHE A 66 -13.31 -4.87 -28.50
C PHE A 66 -11.81 -5.13 -28.32
N VAL A 67 -11.44 -6.35 -27.90
CA VAL A 67 -10.05 -6.76 -27.69
C VAL A 67 -9.25 -6.74 -29.00
N THR A 68 -9.86 -7.18 -30.11
CA THR A 68 -9.26 -7.15 -31.45
C THR A 68 -8.95 -5.72 -31.90
N ALA A 69 -9.84 -4.77 -31.63
CA ALA A 69 -9.63 -3.37 -31.97
C ALA A 69 -8.49 -2.73 -31.13
N LEU A 70 -8.39 -3.07 -29.84
CA LEU A 70 -7.26 -2.65 -29.00
C LEU A 70 -5.93 -3.22 -29.51
N ALA A 71 -5.90 -4.52 -29.84
CA ALA A 71 -4.75 -5.17 -30.45
C ALA A 71 -4.33 -4.50 -31.77
N ALA A 72 -5.29 -4.15 -32.62
CA ALA A 72 -5.03 -3.43 -33.86
C ALA A 72 -4.42 -2.04 -33.61
N LYS A 73 -4.86 -1.32 -32.57
CA LYS A 73 -4.27 -0.04 -32.19
C LYS A 73 -2.86 -0.16 -31.62
N ALA A 74 -2.61 -1.18 -30.79
CA ALA A 74 -1.27 -1.48 -30.32
C ALA A 74 -0.30 -1.68 -31.50
N ARG A 75 -0.74 -2.44 -32.51
CA ARG A 75 0.01 -2.64 -33.77
C ARG A 75 0.17 -1.37 -34.60
N GLU A 76 -0.90 -0.61 -34.79
CA GLU A 76 -0.90 0.62 -35.60
C GLU A 76 0.16 1.60 -35.11
N HIS A 77 0.29 1.73 -33.79
CA HIS A 77 1.23 2.68 -33.16
C HIS A 77 2.55 2.06 -32.70
N ALA A 78 2.74 0.75 -32.88
CA ALA A 78 3.89 0.00 -32.38
C ALA A 78 4.17 0.25 -30.88
N ILE A 79 3.12 0.12 -30.05
CA ILE A 79 3.16 0.35 -28.60
C ILE A 79 2.87 -0.93 -27.80
N HIS A 80 3.41 -1.02 -26.60
CA HIS A 80 2.86 -1.90 -25.58
C HIS A 80 1.61 -1.23 -24.99
N LEU A 81 0.48 -1.92 -25.01
CA LEU A 81 -0.79 -1.40 -24.50
C LEU A 81 -1.27 -2.28 -23.35
N MET A 82 -1.48 -1.71 -22.18
CA MET A 82 -2.22 -2.35 -21.10
C MET A 82 -3.64 -1.81 -21.09
N ALA A 83 -4.60 -2.73 -21.17
CA ALA A 83 -6.01 -2.46 -20.92
C ALA A 83 -6.52 -3.39 -19.83
N ASN A 84 -7.62 -3.01 -19.17
CA ASN A 84 -8.33 -3.90 -18.28
C ASN A 84 -9.82 -3.93 -18.64
N CYS A 85 -10.38 -5.12 -18.74
CA CYS A 85 -11.75 -5.35 -19.17
C CYS A 85 -12.43 -6.40 -18.29
N THR A 86 -13.76 -6.36 -18.24
CA THR A 86 -14.55 -7.52 -17.85
C THR A 86 -14.41 -8.59 -18.93
N LEU A 87 -13.93 -9.79 -18.60
CA LEU A 87 -13.73 -10.89 -19.54
C LEU A 87 -14.62 -12.09 -19.24
N ALA A 88 -15.18 -12.68 -20.29
CA ALA A 88 -15.82 -13.98 -20.25
C ALA A 88 -14.75 -15.05 -20.56
N ARG A 89 -14.41 -15.84 -19.55
CA ARG A 89 -13.40 -16.91 -19.67
C ARG A 89 -14.02 -18.18 -20.22
N GLU A 90 -13.21 -18.98 -20.92
CA GLU A 90 -13.63 -20.28 -21.49
C GLU A 90 -14.04 -21.30 -20.42
N ASP A 91 -13.45 -21.19 -19.22
CA ASP A 91 -13.78 -22.01 -18.04
C ASP A 91 -15.14 -21.63 -17.39
N GLY A 92 -15.85 -20.65 -17.96
CA GLY A 92 -17.14 -20.18 -17.48
C GLY A 92 -17.06 -19.02 -16.49
N ARG A 93 -15.87 -18.66 -15.98
CA ARG A 93 -15.70 -17.50 -15.10
C ARG A 93 -15.97 -16.19 -15.82
N THR A 94 -16.30 -15.17 -15.04
CA THR A 94 -16.36 -13.76 -15.50
C THR A 94 -15.45 -12.93 -14.62
N THR A 95 -14.39 -12.37 -15.19
CA THR A 95 -13.27 -11.79 -14.42
C THR A 95 -13.08 -10.32 -14.76
N GLY A 96 -12.54 -9.52 -13.84
CA GLY A 96 -11.89 -8.25 -14.19
C GLY A 96 -10.43 -8.55 -14.50
N SER A 97 -9.98 -8.32 -15.73
CA SER A 97 -8.68 -8.82 -16.20
C SER A 97 -7.87 -7.76 -16.92
N ASN A 98 -6.57 -7.73 -16.62
CA ASN A 98 -5.57 -6.99 -17.35
C ASN A 98 -5.15 -7.77 -18.60
N ILE A 99 -4.94 -7.06 -19.70
CA ILE A 99 -4.43 -7.59 -20.96
C ILE A 99 -3.27 -6.70 -21.40
N LEU A 100 -2.09 -7.30 -21.59
CA LEU A 100 -0.95 -6.63 -22.20
C LEU A 100 -0.84 -7.03 -23.67
N PHE A 101 -0.85 -6.05 -24.56
CA PHE A 101 -0.58 -6.23 -25.98
C PHE A 101 0.86 -5.82 -26.32
N SER A 102 1.48 -6.55 -27.26
CA SER A 102 2.76 -6.20 -27.86
C SER A 102 2.60 -5.11 -28.93
N PRO A 103 3.71 -4.48 -29.37
CA PRO A 103 3.75 -3.59 -30.53
C PRO A 103 3.29 -4.21 -31.86
N GLU A 104 3.15 -5.53 -31.94
CA GLU A 104 2.62 -6.27 -33.10
C GLU A 104 1.11 -6.56 -32.96
N GLY A 105 0.54 -6.22 -31.79
CA GLY A 105 -0.85 -6.49 -31.43
C GLY A 105 -1.07 -7.91 -30.89
N GLU A 106 -0.02 -8.62 -30.49
CA GLU A 106 -0.14 -9.94 -29.85
C GLU A 106 -0.47 -9.77 -28.37
N ILE A 107 -1.31 -10.65 -27.81
CA ILE A 107 -1.55 -10.67 -26.36
C ILE A 107 -0.36 -11.37 -25.69
N LEU A 108 0.42 -10.61 -24.92
CA LEU A 108 1.59 -11.10 -24.19
C LEU A 108 1.19 -11.79 -22.88
N VAL A 109 0.22 -11.22 -22.16
CA VAL A 109 -0.28 -11.80 -20.91
C VAL A 109 -1.72 -11.34 -20.64
N VAL A 110 -2.48 -12.21 -19.97
CA VAL A 110 -3.76 -11.88 -19.35
C VAL A 110 -3.71 -12.26 -17.87
N THR A 111 -4.00 -11.32 -16.98
CA THR A 111 -4.06 -11.56 -15.53
C THR A 111 -5.39 -11.14 -14.96
N ASP A 112 -5.91 -11.89 -13.99
CA ASP A 112 -7.16 -11.57 -13.31
C ASP A 112 -6.85 -10.73 -12.07
N LYS A 113 -7.75 -9.80 -11.72
CA LYS A 113 -7.68 -9.03 -10.47
C LYS A 113 -7.78 -9.96 -9.27
N GLN A 114 -6.91 -9.76 -8.28
CA GLN A 114 -6.85 -10.67 -7.12
C GLN A 114 -7.83 -10.25 -6.02
N VAL A 115 -7.89 -8.96 -5.72
CA VAL A 115 -8.74 -8.40 -4.66
C VAL A 115 -9.94 -7.67 -5.28
N LEU A 116 -11.12 -8.28 -5.23
CA LEU A 116 -12.36 -7.68 -5.73
C LEU A 116 -13.05 -6.82 -4.66
N MET A 117 -13.72 -5.73 -5.06
CA MET A 117 -14.52 -4.90 -4.15
C MET A 117 -15.90 -4.53 -4.70
N GLY A 118 -16.85 -4.24 -3.81
CA GLY A 118 -18.17 -3.74 -4.19
C GLY A 118 -18.88 -4.64 -5.21
N SER A 119 -19.40 -4.04 -6.29
CA SER A 119 -20.13 -4.76 -7.35
C SER A 119 -19.28 -5.81 -8.07
N GLU A 120 -17.95 -5.62 -8.12
CA GLU A 120 -17.04 -6.62 -8.69
C GLU A 120 -17.12 -7.93 -7.89
N ARG A 121 -17.08 -7.85 -6.57
CA ARG A 121 -17.15 -9.01 -5.67
C ARG A 121 -18.49 -9.74 -5.80
N ASP A 122 -19.57 -9.00 -6.02
CA ASP A 122 -20.91 -9.57 -6.15
C ASP A 122 -21.08 -10.35 -7.47
N HIS A 123 -20.32 -10.03 -8.51
CA HIS A 123 -20.62 -10.47 -9.88
C HIS A 123 -19.46 -11.05 -10.68
N LEU A 124 -18.22 -10.90 -10.22
CA LEU A 124 -17.01 -11.38 -10.89
C LEU A 124 -16.32 -12.45 -10.04
N ASP A 125 -15.46 -13.22 -10.70
CA ASP A 125 -14.63 -14.25 -10.09
C ASP A 125 -13.20 -13.71 -9.90
N PRO A 126 -12.56 -13.95 -8.75
CA PRO A 126 -11.20 -13.48 -8.50
C PRO A 126 -10.18 -14.30 -9.28
N ALA A 127 -8.94 -13.82 -9.29
CA ALA A 127 -7.80 -14.59 -9.76
C ALA A 127 -7.65 -15.92 -9.03
N VAL A 128 -7.17 -16.93 -9.76
CA VAL A 128 -6.82 -18.27 -9.24
C VAL A 128 -5.32 -18.57 -9.38
N ALA A 129 -4.56 -17.58 -9.84
CA ALA A 129 -3.12 -17.66 -10.04
C ALA A 129 -2.51 -16.26 -9.85
N PRO A 130 -1.27 -16.17 -9.34
CA PRO A 130 -0.58 -14.88 -9.22
C PRO A 130 -0.30 -14.28 -10.60
N SER A 131 -0.21 -12.96 -10.66
CA SER A 131 0.21 -12.25 -11.88
C SER A 131 1.70 -12.51 -12.16
N PRO A 132 2.09 -12.97 -13.37
CA PRO A 132 3.49 -13.16 -13.71
C PRO A 132 4.16 -11.82 -14.05
N VAL A 133 5.49 -11.83 -14.01
CA VAL A 133 6.32 -10.78 -14.61
C VAL A 133 6.59 -11.14 -16.07
N VAL A 134 6.50 -10.16 -16.96
CA VAL A 134 6.69 -10.35 -18.41
C VAL A 134 7.93 -9.59 -18.87
N ASP A 135 8.80 -10.26 -19.60
CA ASP A 135 9.91 -9.62 -20.32
C ASP A 135 9.39 -8.95 -21.59
N VAL A 136 9.68 -7.67 -21.74
CA VAL A 136 9.41 -6.87 -22.94
C VAL A 136 10.67 -6.11 -23.35
N GLU A 137 10.67 -5.51 -24.55
CA GLU A 137 11.86 -4.87 -25.16
C GLU A 137 12.58 -3.89 -24.21
N PHE A 138 11.82 -3.15 -23.39
CA PHE A 138 12.36 -2.11 -22.51
C PHE A 138 12.64 -2.57 -21.07
N GLY A 139 12.31 -3.81 -20.69
CA GLY A 139 12.52 -4.34 -19.34
C GLY A 139 11.44 -5.33 -18.89
N ARG A 140 11.38 -5.56 -17.58
CA ARG A 140 10.41 -6.47 -16.95
C ARG A 140 9.20 -5.72 -16.42
N VAL A 141 8.00 -6.14 -16.81
CA VAL A 141 6.74 -5.50 -16.42
C VAL A 141 5.86 -6.40 -15.57
N GLY A 142 5.20 -5.81 -14.57
CA GLY A 142 4.14 -6.42 -13.78
C GLY A 142 2.82 -5.68 -13.93
N LEU A 143 1.69 -6.38 -13.86
CA LEU A 143 0.35 -5.80 -14.04
C LEU A 143 -0.51 -6.05 -12.82
N TYR A 144 -1.21 -5.02 -12.34
CA TYR A 144 -2.19 -5.14 -11.27
C TYR A 144 -3.31 -4.09 -11.40
N SER A 145 -4.37 -4.19 -10.60
CA SER A 145 -5.51 -3.28 -10.71
C SER A 145 -6.09 -2.84 -9.37
N CYS A 146 -6.22 -1.52 -9.19
CA CYS A 146 -7.00 -0.87 -8.12
C CYS A 146 -6.72 -1.44 -6.73
N MET A 147 -7.65 -2.19 -6.13
CA MET A 147 -7.51 -2.73 -4.78
C MET A 147 -6.28 -3.63 -4.59
N ASP A 148 -5.74 -4.21 -5.67
CA ASP A 148 -4.47 -4.93 -5.62
C ASP A 148 -3.29 -4.02 -5.20
N GLY A 149 -3.40 -2.72 -5.41
CA GLY A 149 -2.41 -1.70 -5.01
C GLY A 149 -2.72 -0.94 -3.72
N VAL A 150 -3.92 -1.12 -3.14
CA VAL A 150 -4.25 -0.64 -1.78
C VAL A 150 -3.61 -1.54 -0.71
N ILE A 151 -3.28 -2.77 -1.09
CA ILE A 151 -2.49 -3.71 -0.30
C ILE A 151 -1.10 -3.92 -0.92
N ASN A 152 -0.16 -4.47 -0.15
CA ASN A 152 1.22 -4.60 -0.59
C ASN A 152 1.50 -5.91 -1.34
N GLU A 153 0.75 -6.98 -1.13
CA GLU A 153 1.13 -8.33 -1.56
C GLU A 153 1.27 -8.41 -3.08
N THR A 154 0.30 -7.94 -3.87
CA THR A 154 0.36 -8.02 -5.34
C THR A 154 1.57 -7.24 -5.91
N PRO A 155 1.75 -5.93 -5.65
CA PRO A 155 2.90 -5.19 -6.15
C PRO A 155 4.23 -5.73 -5.60
N ARG A 156 4.27 -6.17 -4.34
CA ARG A 156 5.48 -6.78 -3.74
C ARG A 156 5.84 -8.09 -4.44
N MET A 157 4.88 -8.98 -4.72
CA MET A 157 5.14 -10.23 -5.44
C MET A 157 5.69 -9.98 -6.84
N LEU A 158 5.15 -8.99 -7.57
CA LEU A 158 5.67 -8.61 -8.89
C LEU A 158 7.10 -8.07 -8.80
N ALA A 159 7.41 -7.23 -7.81
CA ALA A 159 8.75 -6.71 -7.59
C ALA A 159 9.74 -7.81 -7.16
N VAL A 160 9.33 -8.74 -6.30
CA VAL A 160 10.09 -9.95 -5.92
C VAL A 160 10.32 -10.84 -7.15
N GLY A 161 9.36 -10.90 -8.08
CA GLY A 161 9.50 -11.54 -9.38
C GLY A 161 10.41 -10.80 -10.38
N GLY A 162 10.98 -9.66 -9.98
CA GLY A 162 11.95 -8.90 -10.78
C GLY A 162 11.35 -7.81 -11.66
N ALA A 163 10.08 -7.45 -11.50
CA ALA A 163 9.49 -6.34 -12.24
C ALA A 163 10.25 -5.03 -12.00
N GLN A 164 10.47 -4.27 -13.07
CA GLN A 164 11.10 -2.94 -13.05
C GLN A 164 10.06 -1.83 -13.25
N VAL A 165 8.96 -2.13 -13.93
CA VAL A 165 7.83 -1.23 -14.16
C VAL A 165 6.54 -1.97 -13.81
N LEU A 166 5.73 -1.38 -12.94
CA LEU A 166 4.38 -1.84 -12.65
C LEU A 166 3.37 -1.00 -13.42
N LEU A 167 2.45 -1.66 -14.09
CA LEU A 167 1.36 -1.03 -14.82
C LEU A 167 0.07 -1.26 -14.03
N ASN A 168 -0.58 -0.17 -13.62
CA ASN A 168 -1.72 -0.17 -12.71
C ASN A 168 -2.93 0.47 -13.38
N SER A 169 -4.00 -0.29 -13.55
CA SER A 169 -5.30 0.22 -13.99
C SER A 169 -6.19 0.48 -12.77
N LEU A 170 -6.81 1.65 -12.67
CA LEU A 170 -7.63 2.06 -11.53
C LEU A 170 -9.08 2.41 -11.97
N ASN A 171 -10.04 1.97 -11.16
CA ASN A 171 -11.45 2.39 -11.16
C ASN A 171 -11.79 2.91 -9.76
N SER A 172 -11.17 4.02 -9.36
CA SER A 172 -11.23 4.49 -7.98
C SER A 172 -11.69 5.93 -7.87
N PHE A 173 -12.62 6.20 -6.95
CA PHE A 173 -13.06 7.53 -6.53
C PHE A 173 -12.19 8.12 -5.40
N ALA A 174 -11.28 7.31 -4.86
CA ALA A 174 -10.52 7.64 -3.66
C ALA A 174 -9.37 8.62 -3.94
N LEU A 175 -9.23 9.66 -3.10
CA LEU A 175 -8.19 10.69 -3.18
C LEU A 175 -6.84 10.18 -2.70
N ASP A 176 -6.85 9.18 -1.80
CA ASP A 176 -5.66 8.55 -1.25
C ASP A 176 -4.99 7.56 -2.22
N GLU A 177 -5.58 7.27 -3.38
CA GLU A 177 -4.88 6.52 -4.44
C GLU A 177 -3.64 7.26 -4.94
N ALA A 178 -3.83 8.51 -5.40
CA ALA A 178 -2.76 9.29 -5.98
C ALA A 178 -1.79 9.83 -4.92
N SER A 179 -2.30 10.13 -3.72
CA SER A 179 -1.51 10.75 -2.65
C SER A 179 -0.86 9.77 -1.68
N LEU A 180 -1.19 8.47 -1.72
CA LEU A 180 -0.64 7.46 -0.82
C LEU A 180 -0.39 6.11 -1.51
N HIS A 181 -1.44 5.43 -1.98
CA HIS A 181 -1.35 4.03 -2.41
C HIS A 181 -0.47 3.82 -3.64
N VAL A 182 -0.56 4.68 -4.66
CA VAL A 182 0.28 4.54 -5.85
C VAL A 182 1.74 4.88 -5.58
N PRO A 183 2.09 6.03 -4.94
CA PRO A 183 3.49 6.37 -4.69
C PRO A 183 4.22 5.37 -3.78
N VAL A 184 3.55 4.85 -2.75
CA VAL A 184 4.17 3.90 -1.82
C VAL A 184 4.60 2.61 -2.53
N ARG A 185 3.82 2.11 -3.51
CA ARG A 185 4.19 0.90 -4.27
C ARG A 185 5.43 1.09 -5.10
N ALA A 186 5.72 2.31 -5.56
CA ALA A 186 6.94 2.62 -6.28
C ALA A 186 8.16 2.60 -5.34
N VAL A 187 8.12 3.36 -4.25
CA VAL A 187 9.26 3.54 -3.35
C VAL A 187 9.57 2.31 -2.50
N GLU A 188 8.56 1.57 -2.04
CA GLU A 188 8.76 0.38 -1.21
C GLU A 188 9.43 -0.77 -1.99
N ASN A 189 9.22 -0.81 -3.31
CA ASN A 189 9.70 -1.86 -4.21
C ASN A 189 10.89 -1.40 -5.07
N ARG A 190 11.20 -0.09 -5.06
CA ARG A 190 12.16 0.56 -5.95
C ARG A 190 11.89 0.25 -7.43
N VAL A 191 10.66 0.52 -7.87
CA VAL A 191 10.21 0.27 -9.25
C VAL A 191 9.46 1.49 -9.79
N TRP A 192 9.37 1.60 -11.11
CA TRP A 192 8.47 2.56 -11.73
C TRP A 192 7.02 2.09 -11.59
N VAL A 193 6.08 3.03 -11.44
CA VAL A 193 4.64 2.75 -11.51
C VAL A 193 3.98 3.68 -12.51
N VAL A 194 3.19 3.11 -13.43
CA VAL A 194 2.35 3.84 -14.38
C VAL A 194 0.89 3.54 -14.06
N ALA A 195 0.20 4.49 -13.45
CA ALA A 195 -1.15 4.31 -12.92
C ALA A 195 -2.19 5.14 -13.67
N ALA A 196 -3.17 4.48 -14.26
CA ALA A 196 -4.24 5.10 -15.05
C ALA A 196 -5.58 4.97 -14.32
N ASN A 197 -6.18 6.10 -13.90
CA ASN A 197 -7.44 6.13 -13.18
C ASN A 197 -8.57 6.75 -14.01
N LYS A 198 -9.80 6.39 -13.66
CA LYS A 198 -11.00 6.97 -14.25
C LYS A 198 -11.27 8.38 -13.73
N VAL A 199 -12.04 9.10 -14.54
CA VAL A 199 -12.80 10.29 -14.14
C VAL A 199 -14.28 10.09 -14.46
N GLY A 200 -15.14 10.97 -13.95
CA GLY A 200 -16.58 10.88 -14.21
C GLY A 200 -17.23 9.69 -13.49
N PRO A 201 -18.52 9.42 -13.73
CA PRO A 201 -19.31 8.44 -12.97
C PRO A 201 -18.69 7.03 -12.92
N LEU A 202 -18.56 6.45 -11.72
CA LEU A 202 -18.20 5.03 -11.53
C LEU A 202 -19.41 4.12 -11.34
N VAL A 203 -20.61 4.68 -11.49
CA VAL A 203 -21.90 4.00 -11.47
C VAL A 203 -22.73 4.46 -12.67
N PRO A 204 -23.77 3.71 -13.09
CA PRO A 204 -24.67 4.10 -14.17
C PRO A 204 -25.19 5.54 -13.98
N ALA A 205 -24.99 6.39 -14.99
CA ALA A 205 -25.38 7.80 -14.91
C ALA A 205 -26.88 7.98 -14.62
N ARG A 206 -27.73 7.08 -15.12
CA ARG A 206 -29.18 7.07 -14.86
C ARG A 206 -29.58 6.76 -13.42
N SER A 207 -28.65 6.29 -12.59
CA SER A 207 -28.91 5.83 -11.23
C SER A 207 -28.01 6.51 -10.20
N ILE A 208 -27.18 7.47 -10.61
CA ILE A 208 -26.16 8.05 -9.73
C ILE A 208 -26.80 8.82 -8.57
N GLU A 209 -27.90 9.54 -8.80
CA GLU A 209 -28.63 10.24 -7.76
C GLU A 209 -29.23 9.26 -6.75
N THR A 210 -29.86 8.19 -7.23
CA THR A 210 -30.45 7.15 -6.36
C THR A 210 -29.37 6.40 -5.57
N VAL A 211 -28.21 6.13 -6.19
CA VAL A 211 -27.08 5.49 -5.49
C VAL A 211 -26.50 6.42 -4.44
N ALA A 212 -26.27 7.70 -4.79
CA ALA A 212 -25.81 8.75 -3.87
C ALA A 212 -26.72 8.89 -2.65
N GLU A 213 -28.04 8.97 -2.86
CA GLU A 213 -29.03 9.01 -1.79
C GLU A 213 -28.99 7.75 -0.92
N ARG A 214 -28.88 6.56 -1.53
CA ARG A 214 -28.87 5.28 -0.80
C ARG A 214 -27.62 5.10 0.06
N VAL A 215 -26.46 5.53 -0.42
CA VAL A 215 -25.18 5.36 0.28
C VAL A 215 -24.77 6.61 1.08
N GLY A 216 -25.60 7.66 1.06
CA GLY A 216 -25.44 8.86 1.88
C GLY A 216 -24.27 9.75 1.47
N VAL A 217 -23.90 9.77 0.18
CA VAL A 217 -22.74 10.55 -0.31
C VAL A 217 -23.07 11.46 -1.47
N PRO A 218 -22.35 12.57 -1.63
CA PRO A 218 -22.54 13.45 -2.77
C PRO A 218 -22.21 12.74 -4.09
N VAL A 219 -22.93 13.10 -5.16
CA VAL A 219 -22.78 12.52 -6.51
C VAL A 219 -21.34 12.64 -7.02
N GLU A 220 -20.70 13.78 -6.77
CA GLU A 220 -19.32 14.05 -7.15
C GLU A 220 -18.31 13.09 -6.50
N MET A 221 -18.65 12.49 -5.36
CA MET A 221 -17.82 11.50 -4.66
C MET A 221 -18.04 10.06 -5.16
N LEU A 222 -18.95 9.88 -6.14
CA LEU A 222 -19.10 8.65 -6.92
C LEU A 222 -18.40 8.75 -8.28
N HIS A 223 -17.68 9.83 -8.53
CA HIS A 223 -16.86 9.99 -9.72
C HIS A 223 -15.43 9.48 -9.47
N GLY A 224 -14.80 8.97 -10.53
CA GLY A 224 -13.40 8.62 -10.51
C GLY A 224 -12.53 9.82 -10.14
N ALA A 225 -11.51 9.56 -9.33
CA ALA A 225 -10.70 10.57 -8.69
C ALA A 225 -9.75 11.28 -9.67
N GLY A 226 -9.61 10.76 -10.88
CA GLY A 226 -8.57 11.20 -11.82
C GLY A 226 -7.19 10.97 -11.24
N GLU A 227 -6.30 11.95 -11.42
CA GLU A 227 -4.92 11.91 -10.91
C GLU A 227 -4.13 10.66 -11.35
N SER A 228 -4.39 10.21 -12.58
CA SER A 228 -3.51 9.26 -13.27
C SER A 228 -2.08 9.77 -13.24
N GLN A 229 -1.11 8.91 -12.92
CA GLN A 229 0.24 9.36 -12.62
C GLN A 229 1.33 8.36 -12.99
N ILE A 230 2.55 8.89 -13.12
CA ILE A 230 3.78 8.12 -13.32
C ILE A 230 4.70 8.42 -12.15
N VAL A 231 5.15 7.37 -11.46
CA VAL A 231 5.96 7.48 -10.23
C VAL A 231 7.30 6.78 -10.40
N ALA A 232 8.36 7.47 -9.99
CA ALA A 232 9.73 6.98 -10.01
C ALA A 232 10.03 6.00 -8.85
N PRO A 233 11.10 5.18 -8.96
CA PRO A 233 11.53 4.24 -7.92
C PRO A 233 11.81 4.86 -6.55
N ASP A 234 12.02 6.17 -6.46
CA ASP A 234 12.22 6.90 -5.20
C ASP A 234 10.91 7.46 -4.61
N GLY A 235 9.77 7.22 -5.26
CA GLY A 235 8.46 7.73 -4.86
C GLY A 235 8.08 9.07 -5.49
N THR A 236 8.97 9.69 -6.27
CA THR A 236 8.68 10.97 -6.93
C THR A 236 7.63 10.81 -8.01
N VAL A 237 6.52 11.55 -7.90
CA VAL A 237 5.53 11.67 -8.97
C VAL A 237 6.10 12.56 -10.07
N VAL A 238 6.45 11.97 -11.22
CA VAL A 238 7.09 12.67 -12.34
C VAL A 238 6.09 13.20 -13.37
N ALA A 239 4.85 12.71 -13.35
CA ALA A 239 3.74 13.22 -14.13
C ALA A 239 2.41 12.93 -13.42
N LEU A 240 1.50 13.91 -13.41
CA LEU A 240 0.21 13.84 -12.70
C LEU A 240 -0.90 14.48 -13.55
N ALA A 241 -1.97 13.73 -13.77
CA ALA A 241 -3.17 14.19 -14.45
C ALA A 241 -4.06 15.03 -13.51
N PRO A 242 -4.97 15.86 -14.05
CA PRO A 242 -5.93 16.58 -13.21
C PRO A 242 -6.90 15.64 -12.48
N ARG A 243 -7.54 16.16 -11.44
CA ARG A 243 -8.65 15.52 -10.69
C ARG A 243 -9.85 15.14 -11.56
N THR A 244 -10.10 15.91 -12.62
CA THR A 244 -11.28 15.75 -13.47
C THR A 244 -10.91 15.96 -14.93
N GLY A 245 -11.75 15.43 -15.83
CA GLY A 245 -11.57 15.56 -17.27
C GLY A 245 -10.58 14.56 -17.86
N GLU A 246 -10.66 14.40 -19.17
CA GLU A 246 -9.78 13.49 -19.91
C GLU A 246 -8.35 14.00 -19.97
N ALA A 247 -7.39 13.11 -19.75
CA ALA A 247 -5.98 13.43 -19.82
C ALA A 247 -5.16 12.27 -20.37
N VAL A 248 -4.02 12.63 -20.94
CA VAL A 248 -2.89 11.75 -21.17
C VAL A 248 -1.73 12.44 -20.49
N VAL A 249 -1.04 11.75 -19.60
CA VAL A 249 0.20 12.25 -18.99
C VAL A 249 1.33 11.32 -19.35
N VAL A 250 2.46 11.90 -19.76
CA VAL A 250 3.62 11.18 -20.29
C VAL A 250 4.89 11.52 -19.54
N ALA A 251 5.80 10.56 -19.45
CA ALA A 251 7.16 10.77 -18.95
C ALA A 251 8.14 9.85 -19.67
N ASP A 252 9.38 10.32 -19.84
CA ASP A 252 10.50 9.46 -20.23
C ASP A 252 11.09 8.85 -18.97
N ILE A 253 11.06 7.52 -18.87
CA ILE A 253 11.55 6.79 -17.70
C ILE A 253 12.85 6.04 -18.02
N ASP A 254 13.75 6.01 -17.05
CA ASP A 254 14.94 5.15 -17.09
C ASP A 254 14.67 3.87 -16.29
N VAL A 255 14.30 2.81 -17.00
CA VAL A 255 13.91 1.53 -16.40
C VAL A 255 15.03 0.93 -15.55
N ALA A 256 16.29 1.15 -15.92
CA ALA A 256 17.46 0.65 -15.19
C ALA A 256 17.58 1.25 -13.77
N ARG A 257 16.97 2.41 -13.48
CA ARG A 257 16.88 2.94 -12.12
C ARG A 257 16.15 2.01 -11.15
N ALA A 258 15.30 1.12 -11.65
CA ALA A 258 14.61 0.13 -10.83
C ALA A 258 15.52 -1.03 -10.41
N ASP A 259 16.71 -1.20 -11.01
CA ASP A 259 17.66 -2.23 -10.60
C ASP A 259 18.43 -1.83 -9.34
N ASP A 260 18.48 -0.53 -9.01
CA ASP A 260 19.04 -0.04 -7.76
C ASP A 260 18.01 -0.15 -6.61
N LYS A 261 18.20 -1.18 -5.79
CA LYS A 261 17.39 -1.46 -4.60
C LYS A 261 17.99 -0.84 -3.33
N SER A 262 19.09 -0.09 -3.42
CA SER A 262 19.82 0.41 -2.27
C SER A 262 19.20 1.68 -1.69
N ARG A 263 19.09 1.71 -0.37
CA ARG A 263 18.80 2.91 0.44
C ARG A 263 20.03 3.83 0.56
N PRO A 264 19.85 5.08 1.03
CA PRO A 264 20.96 6.00 1.23
C PRO A 264 22.09 5.45 2.11
N ASP A 265 21.78 4.60 3.07
CA ASP A 265 22.74 3.89 3.93
C ASP A 265 23.42 2.69 3.25
N GLY A 266 23.00 2.31 2.04
CA GLY A 266 23.49 1.15 1.30
C GLY A 266 22.67 -0.13 1.50
N THR A 267 21.61 -0.13 2.32
CA THR A 267 20.75 -1.31 2.53
C THR A 267 20.02 -1.66 1.23
N ASP A 268 20.27 -2.86 0.68
CA ASP A 268 19.44 -3.43 -0.39
C ASP A 268 18.13 -3.96 0.20
N VAL A 269 17.04 -3.21 0.01
CA VAL A 269 15.74 -3.54 0.63
C VAL A 269 15.08 -4.79 0.07
N MET A 270 15.45 -5.22 -1.14
CA MET A 270 14.92 -6.46 -1.72
C MET A 270 15.78 -7.65 -1.28
N GLY A 271 17.10 -7.49 -1.28
CA GLY A 271 18.05 -8.51 -0.84
C GLY A 271 18.02 -8.80 0.67
N ALA A 272 17.63 -7.82 1.49
CA ALA A 272 17.60 -7.96 2.95
C ALA A 272 16.26 -8.48 3.50
N ARG A 273 15.28 -8.81 2.63
CA ARG A 273 14.04 -9.51 3.00
C ARG A 273 14.35 -10.84 3.70
N ARG A 274 13.39 -11.33 4.49
CA ARG A 274 13.49 -12.60 5.25
C ARG A 274 12.30 -13.54 4.92
N PRO A 275 12.25 -14.15 3.71
CA PRO A 275 11.13 -14.98 3.26
C PRO A 275 10.71 -16.09 4.23
N GLU A 276 11.66 -16.64 4.97
CA GLU A 276 11.43 -17.67 5.99
C GLU A 276 10.52 -17.20 7.15
N LEU A 277 10.40 -15.88 7.37
CA LEU A 277 9.51 -15.30 8.39
C LEU A 277 8.07 -15.14 7.89
N TYR A 278 7.85 -15.21 6.58
CA TYR A 278 6.59 -14.81 5.96
C TYR A 278 5.57 -15.95 5.82
N GLY A 279 5.89 -17.15 6.32
CA GLY A 279 4.99 -18.32 6.39
C GLY A 279 3.56 -18.04 6.88
N PRO A 280 3.34 -17.18 7.90
CA PRO A 280 1.99 -16.81 8.34
C PRO A 280 1.14 -16.08 7.29
N ILE A 281 1.75 -15.39 6.32
CA ILE A 281 1.03 -14.66 5.26
C ILE A 281 0.32 -15.62 4.28
N LEU A 282 0.84 -16.84 4.15
CA LEU A 282 0.28 -17.87 3.27
C LEU A 282 -0.84 -18.70 3.92
N GLN A 283 -1.21 -18.38 5.16
CA GLN A 283 -2.24 -19.12 5.87
C GLN A 283 -3.62 -18.55 5.54
N ALA A 284 -4.61 -19.44 5.47
CA ALA A 284 -5.99 -19.04 5.30
C ALA A 284 -6.41 -18.06 6.42
N PRO A 285 -7.22 -17.03 6.09
CA PRO A 285 -7.66 -16.03 7.05
C PRO A 285 -8.45 -16.70 8.16
N ARG A 286 -8.19 -16.27 9.38
CA ARG A 286 -8.80 -16.84 10.58
C ARG A 286 -9.88 -15.95 11.20
N GLY A 287 -10.05 -14.72 10.70
CA GLY A 287 -10.79 -13.69 11.42
C GLY A 287 -9.97 -13.13 12.57
N ARG A 288 -10.22 -11.87 12.95
CA ARG A 288 -9.70 -11.32 14.19
C ARG A 288 -10.21 -12.14 15.39
N GLN A 289 -9.31 -12.55 16.28
CA GLN A 289 -9.64 -13.38 17.45
C GLN A 289 -9.69 -12.58 18.75
N ARG A 290 -9.07 -11.39 18.80
CA ARG A 290 -9.02 -10.55 20.00
C ARG A 290 -10.08 -9.46 19.98
N GLU A 291 -10.57 -9.14 21.17
CA GLU A 291 -11.44 -7.99 21.41
C GLU A 291 -10.70 -6.66 21.11
N ALA A 292 -11.48 -5.57 21.12
CA ALA A 292 -10.95 -4.23 20.97
C ALA A 292 -10.00 -3.88 22.13
N GLY A 293 -8.94 -3.12 21.80
CA GLY A 293 -8.22 -2.35 22.81
C GLY A 293 -9.07 -1.20 23.36
N ALA A 294 -8.42 -0.26 24.05
CA ALA A 294 -9.07 0.96 24.54
C ALA A 294 -9.55 1.84 23.36
N ASP A 295 -10.60 2.63 23.61
CA ASP A 295 -11.12 3.59 22.63
C ASP A 295 -10.07 4.65 22.29
N GLU A 296 -9.34 5.11 23.29
CA GLU A 296 -8.31 6.13 23.18
C GLU A 296 -7.06 5.77 23.98
N LEU A 297 -5.91 6.10 23.40
CA LEU A 297 -4.59 6.01 24.02
C LEU A 297 -3.84 7.31 23.72
N VAL A 298 -3.55 8.11 24.75
CA VAL A 298 -2.60 9.21 24.60
C VAL A 298 -1.21 8.61 24.43
N ALA A 299 -0.58 8.87 23.30
CA ALA A 299 0.77 8.42 22.99
C ALA A 299 1.67 9.62 22.68
N ALA A 300 2.94 9.51 23.07
CA ALA A 300 3.96 10.50 22.78
C ALA A 300 5.10 9.87 21.98
N VAL A 301 5.67 10.64 21.05
CA VAL A 301 6.93 10.30 20.39
C VAL A 301 7.96 11.35 20.78
N VAL A 302 9.15 10.89 21.18
CA VAL A 302 10.27 11.76 21.53
C VAL A 302 11.20 11.82 20.34
N SER A 303 11.47 13.04 19.88
CA SER A 303 12.31 13.34 18.71
C SER A 303 13.42 14.31 19.10
N PRO A 304 14.48 13.85 19.78
CA PRO A 304 15.54 14.72 20.25
C PRO A 304 16.32 15.31 19.07
N ALA A 305 16.68 16.59 19.18
CA ALA A 305 17.70 17.21 18.37
C ALA A 305 19.11 16.93 18.93
N ASP A 306 20.14 17.27 18.15
CA ASP A 306 21.52 17.11 18.60
C ASP A 306 21.80 17.88 19.90
N GLY A 307 22.19 17.16 20.94
CA GLY A 307 22.53 17.71 22.25
C GLY A 307 21.37 17.78 23.26
N ASP A 308 20.16 17.38 22.87
CA ASP A 308 19.02 17.30 23.80
C ASP A 308 19.23 16.21 24.86
N ASP A 309 18.77 16.48 26.08
CA ASP A 309 18.73 15.48 27.16
C ASP A 309 17.49 14.60 27.01
N VAL A 310 17.68 13.40 26.44
CA VAL A 310 16.61 12.41 26.25
C VAL A 310 15.90 12.04 27.56
N ARG A 311 16.59 12.07 28.71
CA ARG A 311 15.95 11.80 30.01
C ARG A 311 14.97 12.90 30.37
N ALA A 312 15.33 14.17 30.12
CA ALA A 312 14.45 15.30 30.37
C ALA A 312 13.23 15.24 29.43
N LEU A 313 13.45 14.97 28.14
CA LEU A 313 12.36 14.83 27.17
C LEU A 313 11.42 13.65 27.50
N LEU A 314 11.95 12.53 27.99
CA LEU A 314 11.14 11.42 28.50
C LEU A 314 10.28 11.87 29.69
N ALA A 315 10.84 12.65 30.62
CA ALA A 315 10.07 13.18 31.75
C ALA A 315 8.95 14.14 31.28
N ASP A 316 9.24 14.99 30.28
CA ASP A 316 8.24 15.88 29.67
C ASP A 316 7.12 15.08 29.00
N ALA A 317 7.47 14.04 28.21
CA ALA A 317 6.52 13.15 27.56
C ALA A 317 5.64 12.38 28.56
N LEU A 318 6.21 11.90 29.68
CA LEU A 318 5.42 11.29 30.76
C LEU A 318 4.52 12.30 31.45
N GLY A 319 4.97 13.55 31.58
CA GLY A 319 4.22 14.67 32.15
C GLY A 319 2.96 15.03 31.37
N THR A 320 2.85 14.63 30.10
CA THR A 320 1.64 14.85 29.29
C THR A 320 0.53 13.83 29.60
N GLY A 321 0.81 12.83 30.43
CA GLY A 321 -0.12 11.73 30.72
C GLY A 321 -0.17 10.65 29.64
N ALA A 322 0.87 10.56 28.80
CA ALA A 322 0.95 9.52 27.78
C ALA A 322 0.99 8.11 28.39
N GLY A 323 0.14 7.21 27.90
CA GLY A 323 0.14 5.79 28.25
C GLY A 323 1.21 4.98 27.49
N LEU A 324 1.69 5.52 26.37
CA LEU A 324 2.79 5.00 25.58
C LEU A 324 3.73 6.15 25.19
N VAL A 325 5.02 5.99 25.43
CA VAL A 325 6.08 6.89 24.94
C VAL A 325 7.02 6.10 24.05
N VAL A 326 7.23 6.53 22.81
CA VAL A 326 8.23 5.92 21.91
C VAL A 326 9.44 6.84 21.83
N LEU A 327 10.61 6.29 22.15
CA LEU A 327 11.90 6.96 21.97
C LEU A 327 12.51 6.50 20.64
N PRO A 328 13.46 7.27 20.06
CA PRO A 328 14.20 6.84 18.89
C PRO A 328 14.92 5.52 19.14
N GLU A 329 15.36 4.87 18.08
CA GLU A 329 16.28 3.75 18.25
C GLU A 329 17.60 4.21 18.89
N LEU A 330 18.20 3.31 19.68
CA LEU A 330 19.48 3.55 20.36
C LEU A 330 19.48 4.91 21.08
N ALA A 331 18.45 5.20 21.89
CA ALA A 331 18.19 6.52 22.45
C ALA A 331 19.23 7.01 23.49
N ASP A 332 20.35 6.31 23.65
CA ASP A 332 21.43 6.61 24.59
C ASP A 332 20.96 6.73 26.05
N LEU A 333 19.90 6.00 26.40
CA LEU A 333 19.32 5.98 27.74
C LEU A 333 19.24 4.54 28.26
N GLU A 334 19.92 4.30 29.38
CA GLU A 334 19.96 2.98 30.01
C GLU A 334 18.57 2.50 30.45
N PRO A 335 18.21 1.22 30.26
CA PRO A 335 16.93 0.64 30.69
C PRO A 335 16.57 0.95 32.15
N ALA A 336 17.55 0.90 33.06
CA ALA A 336 17.34 1.20 34.48
C ALA A 336 16.92 2.66 34.72
N ALA A 337 17.41 3.60 33.89
CA ALA A 337 17.01 5.00 33.97
C ALA A 337 15.57 5.22 33.47
N ILE A 338 15.17 4.49 32.42
CA ILE A 338 13.79 4.51 31.90
C ILE A 338 12.83 3.96 32.95
N VAL A 339 13.14 2.81 33.56
CA VAL A 339 12.33 2.21 34.64
C VAL A 339 12.20 3.16 35.84
N ALA A 340 13.29 3.83 36.21
CA ALA A 340 13.25 4.85 37.27
C ALA A 340 12.34 6.03 36.91
N ALA A 341 12.37 6.52 35.68
CA ALA A 341 11.48 7.58 35.20
C ALA A 341 10.00 7.15 35.17
N LEU A 342 9.73 5.87 34.94
CA LEU A 342 8.39 5.30 34.94
C LEU A 342 7.81 5.07 36.35
N THR A 343 8.63 5.15 37.40
CA THR A 343 8.20 4.90 38.78
C THR A 343 7.05 5.84 39.18
N GLY A 344 5.91 5.27 39.59
CA GLY A 344 4.71 6.03 39.95
C GLY A 344 3.80 6.38 38.77
N THR A 345 4.12 5.92 37.57
CA THR A 345 3.28 6.02 36.36
C THR A 345 2.72 4.65 35.98
N SER A 346 1.70 4.62 35.13
CA SER A 346 1.21 3.40 34.45
C SER A 346 1.61 3.35 32.97
N ALA A 347 2.55 4.21 32.55
CA ALA A 347 2.96 4.34 31.16
C ALA A 347 3.91 3.21 30.76
N TYR A 348 4.06 3.04 29.45
CA TYR A 348 5.04 2.15 28.84
C TYR A 348 5.97 2.94 27.94
N VAL A 349 7.26 2.59 27.93
CA VAL A 349 8.26 3.21 27.05
C VAL A 349 8.79 2.18 26.07
N ALA A 350 8.77 2.50 24.78
CA ALA A 350 9.38 1.70 23.72
C ALA A 350 10.66 2.37 23.21
N THR A 351 11.75 1.61 23.08
CA THR A 351 13.04 2.07 22.53
C THR A 351 13.86 0.86 22.05
N SER A 352 15.13 1.07 21.69
CA SER A 352 16.07 -0.01 21.40
C SER A 352 17.48 0.29 21.90
N LEU A 353 18.29 -0.76 22.05
CA LEU A 353 19.68 -0.71 22.47
C LEU A 353 20.54 -1.74 21.71
N ALA A 354 21.86 -1.56 21.79
CA ALA A 354 22.82 -2.56 21.33
C ALA A 354 23.12 -3.56 22.45
N GLU A 355 22.92 -4.86 22.20
CA GLU A 355 23.24 -5.94 23.15
C GLU A 355 24.17 -6.94 22.46
N GLY A 356 25.48 -6.81 22.69
CA GLY A 356 26.47 -7.61 21.98
C GLY A 356 26.43 -7.34 20.47
N ALA A 357 26.08 -8.37 19.69
CA ALA A 357 25.94 -8.28 18.23
C ALA A 357 24.47 -8.16 17.78
N ALA A 358 23.54 -7.92 18.71
CA ALA A 358 22.11 -7.80 18.43
C ALA A 358 21.64 -6.36 18.63
N HIS A 359 20.77 -5.89 17.73
CA HIS A 359 19.98 -4.68 17.95
C HIS A 359 18.63 -5.08 18.53
N VAL A 360 18.39 -4.69 19.79
CA VAL A 360 17.27 -5.19 20.59
C VAL A 360 16.35 -4.04 20.97
N GLY A 361 15.11 -4.11 20.51
CA GLY A 361 14.02 -3.29 20.99
C GLY A 361 13.49 -3.76 22.35
N LEU A 362 13.11 -2.81 23.18
CA LEU A 362 12.50 -3.04 24.49
C LEU A 362 11.18 -2.28 24.61
N VAL A 363 10.23 -2.88 25.31
CA VAL A 363 9.12 -2.16 25.96
C VAL A 363 9.31 -2.28 27.45
N LEU A 364 9.25 -1.16 28.17
CA LEU A 364 9.49 -1.09 29.61
C LEU A 364 8.27 -0.51 30.34
N SER A 365 7.99 -1.03 31.53
CA SER A 365 7.08 -0.47 32.53
C SER A 365 7.88 -0.05 33.78
N ALA A 366 7.19 0.46 34.80
CA ALA A 366 7.78 0.73 36.11
C ALA A 366 8.34 -0.53 36.80
N ASP A 367 7.91 -1.73 36.39
CA ASP A 367 8.34 -3.02 36.95
C ASP A 367 9.53 -3.64 36.19
N GLY A 368 9.96 -3.03 35.08
CA GLY A 368 11.06 -3.52 34.24
C GLY A 368 10.67 -3.75 32.78
N VAL A 369 11.39 -4.66 32.12
CA VAL A 369 11.17 -4.99 30.71
C VAL A 369 9.95 -5.90 30.58
N VAL A 370 8.98 -5.50 29.74
CA VAL A 370 7.76 -6.28 29.46
C VAL A 370 7.76 -6.96 28.10
N LEU A 371 8.54 -6.45 27.14
CA LEU A 371 8.73 -7.06 25.82
C LEU A 371 10.17 -6.84 25.34
N ARG A 372 10.72 -7.83 24.64
CA ARG A 372 12.00 -7.76 23.93
C ARG A 372 11.79 -8.20 22.49
N GLN A 373 12.38 -7.47 21.54
CA GLN A 373 12.37 -7.79 20.12
C GLN A 373 13.78 -7.62 19.56
N THR A 374 14.39 -8.68 19.06
CA THR A 374 15.62 -8.56 18.27
C THR A 374 15.26 -8.18 16.83
N GLN A 375 15.98 -7.22 16.24
CA GLN A 375 15.77 -6.81 14.84
C GLN A 375 15.77 -8.02 13.89
N LEU A 376 14.83 -8.06 12.96
CA LEU A 376 14.60 -9.18 12.05
C LEU A 376 15.45 -9.08 10.78
N HIS A 377 15.59 -7.89 10.21
CA HIS A 377 16.20 -7.69 8.91
C HIS A 377 17.64 -7.19 9.01
N ALA A 378 18.41 -7.42 7.95
CA ALA A 378 19.72 -6.81 7.82
C ALA A 378 19.60 -5.31 7.55
N SER A 379 20.54 -4.55 8.11
CA SER A 379 20.63 -3.10 7.96
C SER A 379 22.08 -2.70 7.75
N ALA A 380 22.34 -1.92 6.71
CA ALA A 380 23.64 -1.29 6.48
C ALA A 380 23.85 -0.07 7.40
N GLN A 381 22.78 0.52 7.95
CA GLN A 381 22.86 1.55 8.98
C GLN A 381 23.56 1.05 10.25
N HIS A 382 23.26 -0.18 10.67
CA HIS A 382 23.81 -0.80 11.87
C HIS A 382 24.60 -2.07 11.52
N PRO A 383 25.77 -1.96 10.86
CA PRO A 383 26.50 -3.13 10.35
C PRO A 383 27.08 -4.01 11.47
N TRP A 384 27.16 -3.49 12.70
CA TRP A 384 27.57 -4.20 13.90
C TRP A 384 26.51 -5.18 14.40
N ALA A 385 25.24 -4.95 14.08
CA ALA A 385 24.15 -5.84 14.46
C ALA A 385 24.18 -7.00 13.47
N THR A 386 24.70 -8.16 13.84
CA THR A 386 24.76 -9.36 12.97
C THR A 386 23.84 -10.47 13.46
N GLU A 387 23.44 -10.45 14.72
CA GLU A 387 22.45 -11.36 15.28
C GLU A 387 21.03 -10.84 15.00
N ARG A 388 20.13 -11.75 14.59
CA ARG A 388 18.78 -11.42 14.13
C ARG A 388 17.73 -12.24 14.85
N GLY A 389 16.56 -11.66 15.02
CA GLY A 389 15.37 -12.39 15.48
C GLY A 389 14.80 -13.32 14.40
N ASP A 390 13.94 -14.22 14.85
CA ASP A 390 13.26 -15.24 14.04
C ASP A 390 11.72 -15.07 14.03
N GLY A 391 11.21 -13.96 14.57
CA GLY A 391 9.78 -13.66 14.60
C GLY A 391 9.44 -12.32 15.24
N LEU A 392 8.26 -11.81 14.90
CA LEU A 392 7.73 -10.59 15.48
C LEU A 392 7.01 -10.89 16.80
N ALA A 393 7.52 -10.31 17.89
CA ALA A 393 6.99 -10.42 19.23
C ALA A 393 5.91 -9.37 19.51
N VAL A 394 4.92 -9.75 20.31
CA VAL A 394 3.80 -8.90 20.72
C VAL A 394 3.56 -9.02 22.22
N VAL A 395 2.96 -7.99 22.82
CA VAL A 395 2.58 -7.97 24.25
C VAL A 395 1.18 -7.40 24.43
N ASP A 396 0.43 -7.97 25.38
CA ASP A 396 -0.90 -7.47 25.74
C ASP A 396 -0.75 -6.44 26.87
N LEU A 397 -1.20 -5.21 26.61
CA LEU A 397 -1.15 -4.08 27.53
C LEU A 397 -2.57 -3.64 27.90
N PRO A 398 -2.76 -2.85 28.99
CA PRO A 398 -4.11 -2.45 29.44
C PRO A 398 -4.96 -1.75 28.38
N TRP A 399 -4.34 -1.12 27.37
CA TRP A 399 -5.03 -0.38 26.32
C TRP A 399 -5.07 -1.11 24.97
N GLY A 400 -4.49 -2.31 24.84
CA GLY A 400 -4.47 -3.05 23.58
C GLY A 400 -3.24 -3.93 23.41
N ARG A 401 -3.19 -4.68 22.31
CA ARG A 401 -2.02 -5.48 21.93
C ARG A 401 -1.01 -4.62 21.17
N LEU A 402 0.24 -4.65 21.60
CA LEU A 402 1.35 -3.92 20.99
C LEU A 402 2.34 -4.86 20.29
N ALA A 403 2.79 -4.46 19.10
CA ALA A 403 4.01 -4.97 18.48
C ALA A 403 5.13 -3.93 18.56
N LEU A 404 6.37 -4.39 18.69
CA LEU A 404 7.56 -3.55 18.61
C LEU A 404 8.29 -3.84 17.30
N VAL A 405 8.46 -2.83 16.45
CA VAL A 405 9.21 -2.93 15.18
C VAL A 405 10.50 -2.13 15.33
N VAL A 406 11.64 -2.80 15.19
CA VAL A 406 12.94 -2.25 15.59
C VAL A 406 13.72 -1.78 14.37
N GLY A 407 14.08 -0.50 14.33
CA GLY A 407 14.95 0.06 13.30
C GLY A 407 14.43 -0.25 11.89
N ASP A 408 15.31 -0.78 11.05
CA ASP A 408 15.01 -1.04 9.64
C ASP A 408 13.99 -2.15 9.38
N ASP A 409 13.52 -2.87 10.41
CA ASP A 409 12.34 -3.74 10.27
C ASP A 409 11.10 -2.98 9.77
N ALA A 410 11.08 -1.66 9.99
CA ALA A 410 10.01 -0.77 9.55
C ALA A 410 9.96 -0.58 8.02
N LEU A 411 11.03 -0.92 7.30
CA LEU A 411 11.12 -0.79 5.85
C LEU A 411 10.33 -1.88 5.10
N TYR A 412 10.02 -2.98 5.78
CA TYR A 412 9.45 -4.18 5.16
C TYR A 412 7.94 -4.23 5.43
N PRO A 413 7.09 -4.17 4.39
CA PRO A 413 5.65 -4.24 4.57
C PRO A 413 5.21 -5.56 5.20
N GLU A 414 5.94 -6.65 4.95
CA GLU A 414 5.69 -7.95 5.55
C GLU A 414 5.73 -7.92 7.08
N THR A 415 6.57 -7.07 7.71
CA THR A 415 6.62 -6.92 9.16
C THR A 415 5.28 -6.44 9.73
N PHE A 416 4.67 -5.42 9.13
CA PHE A 416 3.37 -4.89 9.56
C PHE A 416 2.21 -5.82 9.20
N ARG A 417 2.36 -6.56 8.11
CA ARG A 417 1.44 -7.64 7.78
C ARG A 417 1.45 -8.74 8.85
N LEU A 418 2.63 -9.14 9.33
CA LEU A 418 2.75 -10.09 10.45
C LEU A 418 2.15 -9.53 11.75
N ALA A 419 2.27 -8.22 11.99
CA ALA A 419 1.65 -7.57 13.15
C ALA A 419 0.11 -7.66 13.08
N SER A 420 -0.49 -7.31 11.94
CA SER A 420 -1.96 -7.35 11.78
C SER A 420 -2.54 -8.76 11.89
N LEU A 421 -1.84 -9.77 11.36
CA LEU A 421 -2.22 -11.17 11.51
C LEU A 421 -2.19 -11.66 12.97
N GLN A 422 -1.46 -10.98 13.85
CA GLN A 422 -1.40 -11.25 15.29
C GLN A 422 -2.42 -10.43 16.12
N ASP A 423 -3.35 -9.74 15.46
CA ASP A 423 -4.37 -8.88 16.06
C ASP A 423 -3.78 -7.73 16.90
N VAL A 424 -2.66 -7.18 16.43
CA VAL A 424 -2.05 -5.98 17.01
C VAL A 424 -2.95 -4.77 16.80
N ASP A 425 -2.99 -3.90 17.80
CA ASP A 425 -3.76 -2.64 17.79
C ASP A 425 -2.86 -1.42 17.59
N VAL A 426 -1.66 -1.47 18.18
CA VAL A 426 -0.66 -0.39 18.15
C VAL A 426 0.73 -0.96 17.84
N VAL A 427 1.47 -0.29 16.97
CA VAL A 427 2.88 -0.59 16.69
C VAL A 427 3.75 0.55 17.18
N ALA A 428 4.75 0.24 18.00
CA ALA A 428 5.81 1.18 18.35
C ALA A 428 7.02 0.96 17.45
N VAL A 429 7.58 2.04 16.91
CA VAL A 429 8.70 2.00 15.95
C VAL A 429 9.81 2.95 16.40
N PRO A 430 10.78 2.49 17.22
CA PRO A 430 12.05 3.17 17.42
C PRO A 430 12.86 3.08 16.12
N PHE A 431 13.09 4.21 15.47
CA PHE A 431 13.58 4.27 14.09
C PHE A 431 14.59 5.41 13.89
N THR A 432 15.24 5.44 12.72
CA THR A 432 16.00 6.59 12.23
C THR A 432 15.55 6.91 10.80
N THR A 433 14.99 8.10 10.59
CA THR A 433 14.59 8.56 9.26
C THR A 433 15.81 8.86 8.39
N GLN A 434 15.82 8.31 7.16
CA GLN A 434 16.92 8.51 6.20
C GLN A 434 16.44 9.01 4.83
N ALA A 435 15.13 8.96 4.56
CA ALA A 435 14.54 9.45 3.34
C ALA A 435 13.18 10.09 3.61
N GLY A 436 12.79 11.07 2.78
CA GLY A 436 11.51 11.77 2.91
C GLY A 436 10.30 10.83 2.84
N ALA A 437 10.44 9.70 2.16
CA ALA A 437 9.40 8.69 2.01
C ALA A 437 9.16 7.82 3.26
N ASP A 438 10.06 7.84 4.25
CA ASP A 438 10.03 6.90 5.38
C ASP A 438 8.77 7.07 6.25
N LEU A 439 8.44 8.31 6.63
CA LEU A 439 7.24 8.59 7.41
C LEU A 439 5.98 8.62 6.50
N ASP A 440 6.05 9.36 5.40
CA ASP A 440 4.99 9.47 4.38
C ASP A 440 5.64 9.33 3.00
N PRO A 441 5.33 8.28 2.21
CA PRO A 441 4.17 7.41 2.37
C PRO A 441 4.42 6.04 3.03
N LEU A 442 5.66 5.62 3.31
CA LEU A 442 5.96 4.24 3.70
C LEU A 442 5.25 3.79 4.98
N LEU A 443 5.56 4.40 6.13
CA LEU A 443 4.98 3.99 7.41
C LEU A 443 3.52 4.42 7.55
N LEU A 444 3.12 5.51 6.88
CA LEU A 444 1.73 5.92 6.80
C LEU A 444 0.87 4.84 6.11
N GLU A 445 1.35 4.26 5.01
CA GLU A 445 0.65 3.16 4.34
C GLU A 445 0.57 1.91 5.20
N ARG A 446 1.61 1.61 6.00
CA ARG A 446 1.56 0.45 6.91
C ARG A 446 0.43 0.55 7.91
N ALA A 447 0.18 1.74 8.42
CA ALA A 447 -0.98 2.01 9.27
C ALA A 447 -2.30 1.83 8.50
N ALA A 448 -2.39 2.40 7.29
CA ALA A 448 -3.58 2.38 6.43
C ALA A 448 -3.98 0.96 6.01
N GLU A 449 -3.10 0.24 5.31
CA GLU A 449 -3.42 -1.04 4.67
C GLU A 449 -3.63 -2.16 5.70
N ASN A 450 -2.99 -2.09 6.87
CA ASN A 450 -3.04 -3.13 7.90
C ASN A 450 -3.99 -2.81 9.06
N ARG A 451 -4.62 -1.63 9.08
CA ARG A 451 -5.46 -1.14 10.19
C ARG A 451 -4.72 -1.15 11.52
N LEU A 452 -3.56 -0.51 11.55
CA LEU A 452 -2.71 -0.40 12.73
C LEU A 452 -2.56 1.06 13.16
N ASN A 453 -2.67 1.35 14.46
CA ASN A 453 -2.14 2.61 14.98
C ASN A 453 -0.62 2.50 15.05
N VAL A 454 0.11 3.53 14.66
CA VAL A 454 1.58 3.47 14.61
C VAL A 454 2.18 4.71 15.27
N ALA A 455 3.12 4.50 16.18
CA ALA A 455 3.90 5.55 16.82
C ALA A 455 5.38 5.37 16.45
N VAL A 456 5.92 6.30 15.69
CA VAL A 456 7.28 6.29 15.15
C VAL A 456 8.08 7.39 15.79
N ALA A 457 9.24 7.04 16.36
CA ALA A 457 10.17 8.01 16.92
C ALA A 457 11.53 7.88 16.25
N SER A 458 12.10 9.02 15.87
CA SER A 458 13.41 9.20 15.28
C SER A 458 14.07 10.45 15.89
N ARG A 459 15.37 10.60 15.71
CA ARG A 459 16.02 11.89 16.00
C ARG A 459 15.57 12.92 14.96
N GLN A 460 15.53 14.19 15.35
CA GLN A 460 15.25 15.28 14.41
C GLN A 460 16.35 15.34 13.35
N GLY A 461 15.93 15.47 12.09
CA GLY A 461 16.85 15.45 10.96
C GLY A 461 16.20 16.00 9.70
N ALA A 462 16.90 15.88 8.57
CA ALA A 462 16.45 16.43 7.28
C ALA A 462 15.10 15.84 6.79
N TYR A 463 14.71 14.68 7.31
CA TYR A 463 13.52 13.93 6.90
C TYR A 463 12.46 13.82 8.02
N GLY A 464 12.60 14.60 9.09
CA GLY A 464 11.64 14.68 10.19
C GLY A 464 11.98 13.81 11.41
N GLY A 465 11.42 14.17 12.57
CA GLY A 465 11.71 13.53 13.85
C GLY A 465 10.84 12.32 14.19
N GLY A 466 9.60 12.22 13.70
CA GLY A 466 8.72 11.12 14.09
C GLY A 466 7.28 11.38 13.67
N ALA A 467 6.40 10.44 13.96
CA ALA A 467 4.99 10.57 13.64
C ALA A 467 4.09 9.66 14.49
N LEU A 468 2.85 10.10 14.67
CA LEU A 468 1.75 9.31 15.23
C LEU A 468 0.67 9.17 14.17
N PHE A 469 0.37 7.93 13.77
CA PHE A 469 -0.66 7.60 12.79
C PHE A 469 -1.86 7.01 13.53
N SER A 470 -2.90 7.82 13.71
CA SER A 470 -4.11 7.43 14.41
C SER A 470 -5.15 6.94 13.41
N LEU A 471 -5.71 5.76 13.64
CA LEU A 471 -6.75 5.22 12.77
C LEU A 471 -8.00 6.10 12.84
N SER A 472 -8.63 6.30 11.68
CA SER A 472 -9.95 6.91 11.60
C SER A 472 -11.00 5.99 12.26
N THR A 473 -11.95 6.62 12.93
CA THR A 473 -13.16 5.99 13.47
C THR A 473 -14.17 5.64 12.37
N ASP A 474 -14.05 6.29 11.20
CA ASP A 474 -15.01 6.20 10.11
C ASP A 474 -14.39 5.56 8.86
N PHE A 475 -14.29 4.23 8.90
CA PHE A 475 -13.52 3.45 7.93
C PHE A 475 -14.39 2.72 6.90
N THR A 476 -15.49 2.09 7.31
CA THR A 476 -16.29 1.26 6.40
C THR A 476 -17.12 2.12 5.46
N LEU A 477 -16.77 2.12 4.18
CA LEU A 477 -17.53 2.75 3.11
C LEU A 477 -19.00 2.34 3.16
N TRP A 478 -19.86 3.36 3.07
CA TRP A 478 -21.32 3.22 2.99
C TRP A 478 -21.99 2.61 4.23
N ALA A 479 -21.33 2.61 5.39
CA ALA A 479 -21.99 2.23 6.65
C ALA A 479 -23.14 3.22 6.97
N PRO A 480 -24.28 2.76 7.54
CA PRO A 480 -25.46 3.61 7.75
C PRO A 480 -25.23 4.83 8.67
N ASP A 481 -24.23 4.74 9.55
CA ASP A 481 -23.86 5.72 10.58
C ASP A 481 -22.52 6.44 10.27
N ARG A 482 -22.00 6.25 9.06
CA ARG A 482 -20.80 6.91 8.52
C ARG A 482 -20.97 8.43 8.45
N ALA A 483 -19.91 9.20 8.70
CA ALA A 483 -19.88 10.60 8.34
C ALA A 483 -19.87 10.75 6.79
N PRO A 484 -20.19 11.93 6.24
CA PRO A 484 -20.06 12.13 4.80
C PRO A 484 -18.65 11.76 4.32
N PHE A 485 -18.58 10.91 3.30
CA PHE A 485 -17.31 10.40 2.80
C PHE A 485 -16.38 11.55 2.39
N SER A 486 -15.18 11.56 2.96
CA SER A 486 -14.17 12.60 2.76
C SER A 486 -13.35 12.43 1.48
N GLY A 487 -13.56 11.33 0.74
CA GLY A 487 -12.72 10.97 -0.39
C GLY A 487 -11.57 10.03 0.00
N ILE A 488 -11.35 9.79 1.29
CA ILE A 488 -10.26 8.98 1.82
C ILE A 488 -10.78 7.59 2.22
N ILE A 489 -10.21 6.52 1.65
CA ILE A 489 -10.65 5.14 1.94
C ILE A 489 -10.00 4.55 3.18
N SER A 490 -8.70 4.80 3.40
CA SER A 490 -7.95 4.11 4.43
C SER A 490 -6.82 4.91 5.07
N ARG A 491 -6.37 6.00 4.43
CA ARG A 491 -5.31 6.87 4.98
C ARG A 491 -5.69 7.34 6.41
N PRO A 492 -4.85 7.06 7.43
CA PRO A 492 -5.07 7.56 8.78
C PRO A 492 -4.69 9.03 8.88
N ASP A 493 -5.03 9.67 10.00
CA ASP A 493 -4.68 11.07 10.28
C ASP A 493 -3.26 11.13 10.86
N PRO A 494 -2.26 11.71 10.15
CA PRO A 494 -0.91 11.79 10.66
C PRO A 494 -0.70 13.02 11.54
N VAL A 495 -0.06 12.82 12.68
CA VAL A 495 0.54 13.89 13.48
C VAL A 495 2.05 13.74 13.38
N LEU A 496 2.68 14.60 12.58
CA LEU A 496 4.14 14.60 12.41
C LEU A 496 4.80 15.36 13.55
N ALA A 497 5.89 14.82 14.09
CA ALA A 497 6.65 15.45 15.15
C ALA A 497 7.39 16.69 14.64
N THR A 498 6.92 17.87 15.05
CA THR A 498 7.55 19.16 14.73
C THR A 498 8.43 19.69 15.86
N GLY A 499 8.23 19.18 17.08
CA GLY A 499 9.03 19.46 18.26
C GLY A 499 9.81 18.25 18.78
N ALA A 500 10.42 18.42 19.96
CA ALA A 500 11.18 17.34 20.61
C ALA A 500 10.29 16.29 21.31
N VAL A 501 9.06 16.67 21.66
CA VAL A 501 8.01 15.76 22.15
C VAL A 501 6.73 16.10 21.42
N GLU A 502 6.16 15.13 20.73
CA GLU A 502 4.88 15.26 20.03
C GLU A 502 3.88 14.27 20.64
N VAL A 503 2.63 14.70 20.83
CA VAL A 503 1.60 13.92 21.51
C VAL A 503 0.34 13.86 20.66
N ALA A 504 -0.25 12.68 20.55
CA ALA A 504 -1.52 12.47 19.87
C ALA A 504 -2.32 11.35 20.53
N THR A 505 -3.63 11.34 20.25
CA THR A 505 -4.51 10.24 20.66
C THR A 505 -4.55 9.18 19.56
N LEU A 506 -4.02 7.99 19.87
CA LEU A 506 -4.22 6.78 19.09
C LEU A 506 -5.56 6.13 19.47
N ARG A 507 -6.11 5.30 18.57
CA ARG A 507 -7.41 4.64 18.77
C ARG A 507 -7.28 3.13 18.61
N PRO A 508 -6.74 2.40 19.61
CA PRO A 508 -6.54 0.95 19.55
C PRO A 508 -7.80 0.18 19.13
N ALA A 509 -8.98 0.55 19.64
CA ALA A 509 -10.26 -0.07 19.28
C ALA A 509 -10.57 -0.03 17.77
N CYS A 510 -10.10 0.98 17.05
CA CYS A 510 -10.34 1.11 15.61
C CYS A 510 -9.62 0.04 14.76
N ALA A 511 -8.59 -0.64 15.30
CA ALA A 511 -7.89 -1.74 14.63
C ALA A 511 -8.75 -3.01 14.47
N VAL A 512 -9.89 -3.08 15.17
CA VAL A 512 -10.85 -4.18 15.05
C VAL A 512 -11.59 -4.14 13.72
N ASN A 513 -12.02 -2.96 13.27
CA ASN A 513 -12.75 -2.83 12.02
C ASN A 513 -11.77 -2.91 10.84
N ARG A 514 -11.81 -4.03 10.13
CA ARG A 514 -10.99 -4.33 8.94
C ARG A 514 -11.77 -4.25 7.63
N PHE A 515 -13.07 -3.96 7.67
CA PHE A 515 -13.91 -3.88 6.48
C PHE A 515 -13.89 -2.48 5.85
N VAL A 516 -13.16 -2.30 4.75
CA VAL A 516 -13.22 -1.05 3.97
C VAL A 516 -14.57 -0.88 3.28
N SER A 517 -15.22 -1.97 2.89
CA SER A 517 -16.58 -1.95 2.38
C SER A 517 -17.27 -3.27 2.71
N LYS A 518 -18.58 -3.38 2.43
CA LYS A 518 -19.32 -4.62 2.62
C LYS A 518 -18.61 -5.80 1.96
N GLY A 519 -18.23 -6.77 2.79
CA GLY A 519 -17.54 -7.99 2.36
C GLY A 519 -16.07 -7.81 2.02
N THR A 520 -15.52 -6.59 1.97
CA THR A 520 -14.10 -6.34 1.63
C THR A 520 -13.30 -6.06 2.89
N ASP A 521 -12.62 -7.08 3.39
CA ASP A 521 -11.71 -6.99 4.53
C ASP A 521 -10.28 -6.67 4.05
N LEU A 522 -9.67 -5.57 4.53
CA LEU A 522 -8.32 -5.13 4.14
C LEU A 522 -7.20 -6.02 4.68
N VAL A 523 -7.47 -6.90 5.64
CA VAL A 523 -6.47 -7.77 6.26
C VAL A 523 -6.72 -9.22 5.87
N ASP A 524 -7.93 -9.73 6.07
CA ASP A 524 -8.25 -11.13 5.79
C ASP A 524 -8.71 -11.37 4.35
N GLY A 525 -9.10 -10.32 3.63
CA GLY A 525 -9.52 -10.40 2.23
C GLY A 525 -8.38 -10.38 1.20
N ARG A 526 -7.13 -10.49 1.67
CA ARG A 526 -5.91 -10.46 0.85
C ARG A 526 -5.61 -11.83 0.21
N PRO A 527 -4.86 -11.89 -0.91
CA PRO A 527 -4.67 -13.12 -1.70
C PRO A 527 -3.62 -14.07 -1.08
N TRP A 528 -3.90 -14.60 0.11
CA TRP A 528 -3.01 -15.49 0.87
C TRP A 528 -2.62 -16.76 0.11
N ASP A 529 -3.53 -17.30 -0.69
CA ASP A 529 -3.35 -18.51 -1.50
C ASP A 529 -2.49 -18.27 -2.74
N LEU A 530 -2.34 -17.01 -3.16
CA LEU A 530 -1.47 -16.60 -4.26
C LEU A 530 -0.12 -16.04 -3.77
N ALA A 531 0.05 -15.83 -2.46
CA ALA A 531 1.20 -15.17 -1.82
C ALA A 531 2.50 -16.00 -1.78
N GLY A 532 2.54 -17.16 -2.47
CA GLY A 532 3.69 -18.09 -2.52
C GLY A 532 5.03 -17.40 -2.77
N VAL A 533 5.05 -16.50 -3.75
CA VAL A 533 6.23 -15.73 -4.19
C VAL A 533 6.90 -14.96 -3.04
N LEU A 534 6.15 -14.54 -2.02
CA LEU A 534 6.72 -13.78 -0.90
C LEU A 534 7.62 -14.61 -0.01
N ALA A 535 7.32 -15.90 0.19
CA ALA A 535 8.04 -16.80 1.10
C ALA A 535 9.06 -17.71 0.40
N GLU A 536 9.16 -17.64 -0.92
CA GLU A 536 10.23 -18.30 -1.64
C GLU A 536 11.57 -17.59 -1.36
N ALA A 537 12.58 -18.35 -0.95
CA ALA A 537 13.94 -17.85 -0.91
C ALA A 537 14.32 -17.49 -2.35
N GLN A 538 14.57 -16.20 -2.62
CA GLN A 538 15.11 -15.82 -3.90
C GLN A 538 16.45 -16.53 -4.06
N GLY A 539 16.49 -17.50 -4.97
CA GLY A 539 17.76 -18.07 -5.41
C GLY A 539 18.60 -16.89 -5.87
N VAL A 540 19.74 -16.66 -5.23
CA VAL A 540 20.76 -15.71 -5.70
C VAL A 540 20.95 -16.02 -7.17
N GLY A 541 20.40 -15.17 -8.04
CA GLY A 541 20.53 -15.31 -9.47
C GLY A 541 22.01 -15.38 -9.75
N ALA A 542 22.49 -16.56 -10.14
CA ALA A 542 23.80 -16.71 -10.70
C ALA A 542 23.84 -15.78 -11.91
N SER A 543 24.55 -14.68 -11.77
CA SER A 543 25.03 -13.89 -12.90
C SER A 543 25.93 -14.81 -13.71
N GLY A 544 25.35 -15.41 -14.75
CA GLY A 544 26.05 -16.13 -15.82
C GLY A 544 26.28 -15.22 -17.00
#